data_AF-A0A8C3FQD4-F1
#
_entry.id   AF-A0A8C3FQD4-F1
#
_cell.length_a   1.000
_cell.length_b   1.000
_cell.length_c   1.000
_cell.angle_alpha   90.00
_cell.angle_beta   90.00
_cell.angle_gamma   90.00
#
_symmetry.space_group_name_H-M   'P 1'
#
loop_
_entity.id
_entity.type
_entity.pdbx_description
1 polymer ?
#
loop_
_entity_poly.entity_id
_entity_poly.type
_entity_poly.pdbx_seq_one_letter_code
_entity_poly.pdbx_strand_id
1 'polypeptide(L)'
;MQALKCFSVLAFENPQVSMTLVNVLVDGELLPQIFVKMLQRDKPIEMQLTSAKCLTYMCRAGAIQTDDNCIVLKTLPSLVRMCSKERLLEERVEGAETLAYLIETDVELQRIASITDHLIAMLSDYFKYPSSVSAITDIKRLDHDLKHAHELRQAAFKLYASLGANDEDIRKKVSLGEGPLVLAAVMQGETSTWKSWVECIITD
;
A
#
# COMPACT_ATOMS: atom_id res chain seq x y z
N MET A 1 20.70 -0.14 -8.00
CA MET A 1 19.23 -0.06 -8.11
C MET A 1 18.64 -1.10 -9.07
N GLN A 2 19.20 -1.29 -10.28
CA GLN A 2 18.63 -2.20 -11.29
C GLN A 2 18.38 -3.64 -10.79
N ALA A 3 19.33 -4.24 -10.06
CA ALA A 3 19.20 -5.59 -9.52
C ALA A 3 17.99 -5.75 -8.57
N LEU A 4 17.74 -4.74 -7.72
CA LEU A 4 16.62 -4.75 -6.78
C LEU A 4 15.27 -4.73 -7.51
N LYS A 5 15.16 -3.90 -8.56
CA LYS A 5 13.97 -3.89 -9.44
C LYS A 5 13.78 -5.24 -10.12
N CYS A 6 14.85 -5.86 -10.62
CA CYS A 6 14.77 -7.20 -11.20
C CYS A 6 14.23 -8.22 -10.19
N PHE A 7 14.68 -8.21 -8.93
CA PHE A 7 14.12 -9.09 -7.90
C PHE A 7 12.62 -8.86 -7.69
N SER A 8 12.16 -7.60 -7.66
CA SER A 8 10.72 -7.31 -7.51
C SER A 8 9.89 -7.87 -8.67
N VAL A 9 10.37 -7.71 -9.91
CA VAL A 9 9.67 -8.22 -11.10
C VAL A 9 9.67 -9.75 -11.12
N LEU A 10 10.79 -10.38 -10.77
CA LEU A 10 10.93 -11.83 -10.77
C LEU A 10 10.12 -12.50 -9.65
N ALA A 11 9.97 -11.85 -8.50
CA ALA A 11 9.24 -12.39 -7.35
C ALA A 11 7.72 -12.22 -7.45
N PHE A 12 7.25 -11.22 -8.22
CA PHE A 12 5.82 -10.92 -8.35
C PHE A 12 5.05 -12.13 -8.91
N GLU A 13 4.06 -12.60 -8.15
CA GLU A 13 3.20 -13.75 -8.49
C GLU A 13 3.97 -15.02 -8.90
N ASN A 14 5.21 -15.16 -8.43
CA ASN A 14 6.07 -16.29 -8.77
C ASN A 14 6.57 -17.00 -7.50
N PRO A 15 5.82 -18.02 -7.01
CA PRO A 15 6.19 -18.73 -5.81
C PRO A 15 7.54 -19.43 -5.89
N GLN A 16 7.87 -20.06 -7.02
CA GLN A 16 9.12 -20.81 -7.18
C GLN A 16 10.35 -19.90 -7.06
N VAL A 17 10.30 -18.75 -7.72
CA VAL A 17 11.36 -17.74 -7.61
C VAL A 17 11.44 -17.20 -6.18
N SER A 18 10.31 -16.86 -5.57
CA SER A 18 10.27 -16.34 -4.20
C SER A 18 10.86 -17.33 -3.17
N MET A 19 10.54 -18.62 -3.30
CA MET A 19 11.09 -19.71 -2.48
C MET A 19 12.60 -19.89 -2.68
N THR A 20 13.11 -19.59 -3.87
CA THR A 20 14.55 -19.62 -4.14
C THR A 20 15.23 -18.40 -3.53
N LEU A 21 14.66 -17.21 -3.76
CA LEU A 21 15.23 -15.93 -3.34
C LEU A 21 15.35 -15.80 -1.82
N VAL A 22 14.39 -16.33 -1.04
CA VAL A 22 14.47 -16.29 0.44
C VAL A 22 15.71 -17.01 0.99
N ASN A 23 16.23 -17.99 0.24
CA ASN A 23 17.38 -18.81 0.61
C ASN A 23 18.70 -18.33 -0.04
N VAL A 24 18.67 -17.29 -0.87
CA VAL A 24 19.88 -16.74 -1.49
C VAL A 24 20.73 -16.04 -0.43
N LEU A 25 22.02 -16.37 -0.41
CA LEU A 25 23.01 -15.72 0.43
C LEU A 25 23.77 -14.65 -0.38
N VAL A 26 23.85 -13.45 0.17
CA VAL A 26 24.66 -12.34 -0.34
C VAL A 26 25.58 -11.91 0.79
N ASP A 27 26.89 -12.00 0.56
CA ASP A 27 27.92 -11.68 1.57
C ASP A 27 27.72 -12.40 2.92
N GLY A 28 27.16 -13.62 2.88
CA GLY A 28 26.90 -14.45 4.06
C GLY A 28 25.57 -14.18 4.78
N GLU A 29 24.74 -13.26 4.28
CA GLU A 29 23.42 -12.95 4.82
C GLU A 29 22.30 -13.36 3.88
N LEU A 30 21.15 -13.73 4.43
CA LEU A 30 19.99 -14.10 3.62
C LEU A 30 19.41 -12.85 2.93
N LEU A 31 18.98 -13.01 1.68
CA LEU A 31 18.48 -11.90 0.87
C LEU A 31 17.33 -11.10 1.54
N PRO A 32 16.35 -11.71 2.25
CA PRO A 32 15.37 -10.94 3.03
C PRO A 32 15.99 -10.02 4.08
N GLN A 33 17.09 -10.43 4.73
CA GLN A 33 17.78 -9.59 5.71
C GLN A 33 18.45 -8.39 5.04
N ILE A 34 19.01 -8.60 3.84
CA ILE A 34 19.53 -7.51 3.01
C ILE A 34 18.42 -6.52 2.65
N PHE A 35 17.24 -7.00 2.25
CA PHE A 35 16.10 -6.13 1.98
C PHE A 35 15.63 -5.37 3.23
N VAL A 36 15.62 -6.00 4.40
CA VAL A 36 15.32 -5.30 5.67
C VAL A 36 16.32 -4.17 5.94
N LYS A 37 17.61 -4.36 5.65
CA LYS A 37 18.62 -3.29 5.75
C LYS A 37 18.37 -2.16 4.75
N MET A 38 17.84 -2.50 3.58
CA MET A 38 17.46 -1.52 2.55
C MET A 38 16.19 -0.72 2.88
N LEU A 39 15.37 -1.17 3.85
CA LEU A 39 14.20 -0.43 4.38
C LEU A 39 14.57 0.70 5.35
N GLN A 40 15.84 0.79 5.77
CA GLN A 40 16.27 1.79 6.74
C GLN A 40 16.07 3.22 6.23
N ARG A 41 15.80 4.15 7.15
CA ARG A 41 15.42 5.54 6.81
C ARG A 41 16.53 6.36 6.15
N ASP A 42 17.78 5.94 6.32
CA ASP A 42 18.97 6.54 5.69
C ASP A 42 19.12 6.15 4.20
N LYS A 43 18.32 5.21 3.70
CA LYS A 43 18.36 4.78 2.29
C LYS A 43 17.50 5.66 1.39
N PRO A 44 17.76 5.70 0.07
CA PRO A 44 16.85 6.34 -0.88
C PRO A 44 15.43 5.75 -0.82
N ILE A 45 14.39 6.57 -1.02
CA ILE A 45 12.99 6.12 -0.93
C ILE A 45 12.68 5.04 -1.97
N GLU A 46 13.17 5.18 -3.20
CA GLU A 46 13.06 4.17 -4.24
C GLU A 46 13.62 2.79 -3.79
N MET A 47 14.74 2.78 -3.06
CA MET A 47 15.32 1.56 -2.51
C MET A 47 14.40 0.96 -1.44
N GLN A 48 13.91 1.79 -0.52
CA GLN A 48 13.01 1.34 0.54
C GLN A 48 11.71 0.75 -0.05
N LEU A 49 11.09 1.43 -1.02
CA LEU A 49 9.88 0.94 -1.69
C LEU A 49 10.13 -0.37 -2.45
N THR A 50 11.20 -0.44 -3.25
CA THR A 50 11.46 -1.64 -4.04
C THR A 50 11.82 -2.84 -3.14
N SER A 51 12.54 -2.62 -2.05
CA SER A 51 12.82 -3.67 -1.05
C SER A 51 11.56 -4.12 -0.31
N ALA A 52 10.68 -3.18 0.04
CA ALA A 52 9.39 -3.51 0.63
C ALA A 52 8.55 -4.39 -0.32
N LYS A 53 8.52 -4.05 -1.61
CA LYS A 53 7.84 -4.86 -2.64
C LYS A 53 8.39 -6.28 -2.73
N CYS A 54 9.72 -6.44 -2.75
CA CYS A 54 10.33 -7.76 -2.76
C CYS A 54 9.89 -8.61 -1.56
N LEU A 55 9.93 -8.03 -0.35
CA LEU A 55 9.50 -8.73 0.87
C LEU A 55 7.99 -9.04 0.85
N THR A 56 7.17 -8.09 0.40
CA THR A 56 5.73 -8.30 0.21
C THR A 56 5.45 -9.44 -0.75
N TYR A 57 6.11 -9.48 -1.91
CA TYR A 57 5.88 -10.52 -2.92
C TYR A 57 6.33 -11.89 -2.43
N MET A 58 7.47 -11.97 -1.73
CA MET A 58 7.92 -13.22 -1.10
C MET A 58 6.95 -13.71 -0.02
N CYS A 59 6.39 -12.79 0.78
CA CYS A 59 5.38 -13.11 1.78
C CYS A 59 4.08 -13.61 1.13
N ARG A 60 3.59 -12.90 0.11
CA ARG A 60 2.39 -13.28 -0.65
C ARG A 60 2.54 -14.58 -1.44
N ALA A 61 3.76 -14.92 -1.83
CA ALA A 61 4.12 -16.20 -2.41
C ALA A 61 4.21 -17.37 -1.40
N GLY A 62 4.11 -17.10 -0.10
CA GLY A 62 4.28 -18.09 0.98
C GLY A 62 5.73 -18.43 1.31
N ALA A 63 6.71 -17.71 0.76
CA ALA A 63 8.12 -17.91 1.05
C ALA A 63 8.56 -17.32 2.40
N ILE A 64 7.87 -16.28 2.85
CA ILE A 64 8.04 -15.66 4.17
C ILE A 64 6.68 -15.74 4.86
N GLN A 65 6.66 -16.16 6.12
CA GLN A 65 5.42 -16.20 6.90
C GLN A 65 4.96 -14.78 7.23
N THR A 66 3.64 -14.57 7.33
CA THR A 66 3.05 -13.25 7.60
C THR A 66 3.33 -12.75 9.02
N ASP A 67 3.63 -13.66 9.96
CA ASP A 67 4.04 -13.38 11.34
C ASP A 67 5.54 -13.10 11.51
N ASP A 68 6.34 -13.24 10.45
CA ASP A 68 7.78 -12.98 10.51
C ASP A 68 8.06 -11.51 10.87
N ASN A 69 9.03 -11.31 11.75
CA ASN A 69 9.45 -9.98 12.19
C ASN A 69 9.87 -9.06 11.03
N CYS A 70 10.38 -9.59 9.93
CA CYS A 70 10.71 -8.80 8.74
C CYS A 70 9.45 -8.22 8.07
N ILE A 71 8.29 -8.88 8.19
CA ILE A 71 7.02 -8.39 7.66
C ILE A 71 6.37 -7.45 8.68
N VAL A 72 6.07 -7.96 9.87
CA VAL A 72 5.29 -7.26 10.90
C VAL A 72 6.00 -6.02 11.43
N LEU A 73 7.31 -6.11 11.72
CA LEU A 73 8.05 -5.05 12.39
C LEU A 73 8.86 -4.16 11.44
N LYS A 74 9.06 -4.56 10.18
CA LYS A 74 9.90 -3.83 9.21
C LYS A 74 9.13 -3.41 7.96
N THR A 75 8.56 -4.37 7.23
CA THR A 75 7.92 -4.10 5.92
C THR A 75 6.63 -3.31 6.07
N LEU A 76 5.69 -3.79 6.89
CA LEU A 76 4.40 -3.13 7.09
C LEU A 76 4.55 -1.69 7.62
N PRO A 77 5.33 -1.42 8.71
CA PRO A 77 5.53 -0.06 9.18
C PRO A 77 6.24 0.85 8.17
N SER A 78 7.12 0.29 7.34
CA SER A 78 7.79 1.04 6.28
C SER A 78 6.82 1.46 5.19
N LEU A 79 5.94 0.56 4.74
CA LEU A 79 4.92 0.85 3.73
C LEU A 79 3.88 1.87 4.25
N VAL A 80 3.44 1.74 5.50
CA VAL A 80 2.55 2.74 6.12
C VAL A 80 3.22 4.13 6.12
N ARG A 81 4.51 4.21 6.45
CA ARG A 81 5.26 5.47 6.39
C ARG A 81 5.37 6.04 4.97
N MET A 82 5.39 5.22 3.92
CA MET A 82 5.39 5.70 2.53
C MET A 82 4.06 6.36 2.14
N CYS A 83 2.99 6.09 2.87
CA CYS A 83 1.69 6.73 2.65
C CYS A 83 1.60 8.18 3.21
N SER A 84 2.66 8.67 3.87
CA SER A 84 2.70 10.01 4.47
C SER A 84 2.66 11.12 3.41
N LYS A 85 2.00 12.24 3.75
CA LYS A 85 1.95 13.47 2.94
C LYS A 85 3.32 14.13 2.69
N GLU A 86 4.35 13.74 3.44
CA GLU A 86 5.73 14.20 3.25
C GLU A 86 6.42 13.57 2.03
N ARG A 87 5.77 12.58 1.39
CA ARG A 87 6.28 11.84 0.23
C ARG A 87 5.72 12.36 -1.09
N LEU A 88 6.42 12.06 -2.17
CA LEU A 88 5.95 12.34 -3.53
C LEU A 88 4.68 11.54 -3.83
N LEU A 89 3.87 12.01 -4.78
CA LEU A 89 2.57 11.39 -5.08
C LEU A 89 2.75 9.95 -5.56
N GLU A 90 3.75 9.71 -6.40
CA GLU A 90 4.08 8.41 -6.97
C GLU A 90 4.52 7.43 -5.88
N GLU A 91 5.33 7.89 -4.93
CA GLU A 91 5.78 7.10 -3.77
C GLU A 91 4.61 6.71 -2.86
N ARG A 92 3.65 7.63 -2.70
CA ARG A 92 2.43 7.44 -1.91
C ARG A 92 1.47 6.43 -2.54
N VAL A 93 1.32 6.49 -3.86
CA VAL A 93 0.56 5.51 -4.64
C VAL A 93 1.21 4.14 -4.50
N GLU A 94 2.50 4.03 -4.82
CA GLU A 94 3.22 2.76 -4.80
C GLU A 94 3.25 2.13 -3.40
N GLY A 95 3.44 2.95 -2.36
CA GLY A 95 3.40 2.51 -0.96
C GLY A 95 2.02 1.97 -0.57
N ALA A 96 0.95 2.68 -0.92
CA ALA A 96 -0.42 2.27 -0.60
C ALA A 96 -0.84 1.00 -1.36
N GLU A 97 -0.52 0.89 -2.66
CA GLU A 97 -0.81 -0.31 -3.44
C GLU A 97 -0.05 -1.53 -2.94
N THR A 98 1.23 -1.36 -2.61
CA THR A 98 2.05 -2.46 -2.08
C THR A 98 1.55 -2.89 -0.70
N LEU A 99 1.11 -1.94 0.15
CA LEU A 99 0.51 -2.26 1.44
C LEU A 99 -0.81 -3.00 1.28
N ALA A 100 -1.66 -2.57 0.34
CA ALA A 100 -2.93 -3.22 0.05
C ALA A 100 -2.70 -4.68 -0.34
N TYR A 101 -1.76 -4.92 -1.26
CA TYR A 101 -1.40 -6.27 -1.70
C TYR A 101 -0.82 -7.13 -0.57
N LEU A 102 -0.06 -6.55 0.37
CA LEU A 102 0.50 -7.30 1.51
C LEU A 102 -0.59 -7.82 2.46
N ILE A 103 -1.56 -6.97 2.81
CA ILE A 103 -2.53 -7.27 3.88
C ILE A 103 -3.81 -7.93 3.38
N GLU A 104 -4.11 -7.90 2.08
CA GLU A 104 -5.39 -8.33 1.49
C GLU A 104 -5.88 -9.71 1.99
N THR A 105 -4.97 -10.65 2.20
CA THR A 105 -5.31 -12.05 2.56
C THR A 105 -5.07 -12.40 4.02
N ASP A 106 -4.56 -11.49 4.86
CA ASP A 106 -4.12 -11.80 6.23
C ASP A 106 -4.79 -10.89 7.26
N VAL A 107 -5.62 -11.48 8.12
CA VAL A 107 -6.42 -10.78 9.13
C VAL A 107 -5.56 -10.10 10.18
N GLU A 108 -4.45 -10.71 10.59
CA GLU A 108 -3.58 -10.15 11.61
C GLU A 108 -2.80 -8.95 11.06
N LEU A 109 -2.31 -9.03 9.82
CA LEU A 109 -1.69 -7.89 9.14
C LEU A 109 -2.69 -6.75 8.92
N GLN A 110 -3.96 -7.05 8.58
CA GLN A 110 -5.04 -6.05 8.52
C GLN A 110 -5.23 -5.36 9.86
N ARG A 111 -5.30 -6.14 10.94
CA ARG A 111 -5.44 -5.62 12.31
C ARG A 111 -4.26 -4.73 12.69
N ILE A 112 -3.02 -5.17 12.46
CA ILE A 112 -1.80 -4.39 12.74
C ILE A 112 -1.79 -3.08 11.93
N ALA A 113 -2.16 -3.13 10.65
CA ALA A 113 -2.26 -1.93 9.82
C ALA A 113 -3.36 -0.97 10.33
N SER A 114 -4.51 -1.50 10.75
CA SER A 114 -5.66 -0.71 11.21
C SER A 114 -5.45 0.02 12.53
N ILE A 115 -4.61 -0.50 13.43
CA ILE A 115 -4.24 0.16 14.69
C ILE A 115 -3.17 1.22 14.51
N THR A 116 -2.59 1.34 13.31
CA THR A 116 -1.65 2.42 13.05
C THR A 116 -2.44 3.72 12.93
N ASP A 117 -2.40 4.53 13.99
CA ASP A 117 -3.28 5.69 14.27
C ASP A 117 -3.38 6.73 13.14
N HIS A 118 -2.46 6.69 12.19
CA HIS A 118 -2.38 7.65 11.09
C HIS A 118 -2.79 7.09 9.73
N LEU A 119 -2.95 5.77 9.56
CA LEU A 119 -3.16 5.19 8.23
C LEU A 119 -4.49 5.63 7.62
N ILE A 120 -5.60 5.47 8.36
CA ILE A 120 -6.94 5.87 7.91
C ILE A 120 -6.99 7.37 7.61
N ALA A 121 -6.42 8.20 8.48
CA ALA A 121 -6.36 9.64 8.26
C ALA A 121 -5.56 10.01 7.00
N MET A 122 -4.38 9.39 6.79
CA MET A 122 -3.56 9.60 5.59
C MET A 122 -4.32 9.23 4.31
N LEU A 123 -5.07 8.12 4.30
CA LEU A 123 -5.84 7.71 3.12
C LEU A 123 -7.03 8.62 2.85
N SER A 124 -7.67 9.16 3.89
CA SER A 124 -8.72 10.17 3.71
C SER A 124 -8.21 11.43 3.02
N ASP A 125 -6.95 11.81 3.26
CA ASP A 125 -6.32 12.94 2.57
C ASP A 125 -6.07 12.66 1.08
N TYR A 126 -6.00 11.40 0.64
CA TYR A 126 -5.80 11.07 -0.79
C TYR A 126 -7.01 11.46 -1.63
N PHE A 127 -8.22 11.35 -1.06
CA PHE A 127 -9.44 11.72 -1.75
C PHE A 127 -9.69 13.22 -1.84
N LYS A 128 -8.99 14.02 -1.01
CA LYS A 128 -9.05 15.48 -1.03
C LYS A 128 -8.13 16.08 -2.12
N TYR A 129 -7.38 15.24 -2.85
CA TYR A 129 -6.45 15.65 -3.90
C TYR A 129 -7.09 15.58 -5.31
N PRO A 130 -6.81 16.54 -6.22
CA PRO A 130 -6.03 17.76 -6.01
C PRO A 130 -6.81 18.76 -5.16
N SER A 131 -6.17 19.37 -4.17
CA SER A 131 -6.82 20.41 -3.38
C SER A 131 -7.16 21.59 -4.29
N SER A 132 -8.35 22.17 -4.15
CA SER A 132 -8.88 23.28 -4.97
C SER A 132 -7.95 24.50 -5.13
N VAL A 133 -6.89 24.59 -4.32
CA VAL A 133 -5.87 25.65 -4.31
C VAL A 133 -4.73 25.41 -5.33
N SER A 134 -4.52 24.20 -5.85
CA SER A 134 -3.46 23.91 -6.83
C SER A 134 -3.89 24.08 -8.29
N ALA A 135 -5.19 24.28 -8.54
CA ALA A 135 -5.69 24.61 -9.85
C ALA A 135 -5.37 26.08 -10.15
N ILE A 136 -4.98 26.37 -11.39
CA ILE A 136 -4.75 27.71 -11.97
C ILE A 136 -3.28 28.17 -11.92
N THR A 137 -2.44 27.57 -12.78
CA THR A 137 -1.50 28.35 -13.62
C THR A 137 -1.18 27.69 -14.96
N ASP A 138 -1.25 26.36 -15.12
CA ASP A 138 -0.86 25.66 -16.37
C ASP A 138 -1.70 24.42 -16.71
N ILE A 139 -2.27 24.37 -17.92
CA ILE A 139 -3.15 23.28 -18.41
C ILE A 139 -2.45 21.92 -18.45
N LYS A 140 -1.17 21.87 -18.83
CA LYS A 140 -0.39 20.60 -18.85
C LYS A 140 -0.08 20.08 -17.45
N ARG A 141 0.03 20.98 -16.48
CA ARG A 141 0.28 20.65 -15.08
C ARG A 141 -0.99 20.13 -14.41
N LEU A 142 -2.14 20.70 -14.80
CA LEU A 142 -3.46 20.24 -14.37
C LEU A 142 -3.75 18.80 -14.79
N ASP A 143 -3.46 18.40 -16.03
CA ASP A 143 -3.70 17.02 -16.52
C ASP A 143 -2.82 15.99 -15.77
N HIS A 144 -1.56 16.35 -15.52
CA HIS A 144 -0.63 15.55 -14.72
C HIS A 144 -1.11 15.41 -13.26
N ASP A 145 -1.54 16.50 -12.64
CA ASP A 145 -2.04 16.52 -11.26
C ASP A 145 -3.36 15.74 -11.11
N LEU A 146 -4.24 15.80 -12.12
CA LEU A 146 -5.47 15.02 -12.17
C LEU A 146 -5.18 13.52 -12.30
N LYS A 147 -4.23 13.13 -13.17
CA LYS A 147 -3.84 11.71 -13.31
C LYS A 147 -3.34 11.13 -11.99
N HIS A 148 -2.43 11.80 -11.30
CA HIS A 148 -1.93 11.33 -10.00
C HIS A 148 -2.99 11.39 -8.90
N ALA A 149 -3.96 12.29 -9.01
CA ALA A 149 -5.13 12.27 -8.13
C ALA A 149 -6.00 11.03 -8.32
N HIS A 150 -6.20 10.58 -9.57
CA HIS A 150 -6.92 9.33 -9.83
C HIS A 150 -6.14 8.11 -9.28
N GLU A 151 -4.83 8.06 -9.52
CA GLU A 151 -3.96 6.98 -9.02
C GLU A 151 -3.95 6.93 -7.48
N LEU A 152 -3.85 8.08 -6.80
CA LEU A 152 -3.95 8.18 -5.34
C LEU A 152 -5.29 7.66 -4.84
N ARG A 153 -6.39 8.14 -5.41
CA ARG A 153 -7.74 7.71 -5.00
C ARG A 153 -7.89 6.21 -5.18
N GLN A 154 -7.46 5.67 -6.33
CA GLN A 154 -7.50 4.24 -6.60
C GLN A 154 -6.66 3.43 -5.59
N ALA A 155 -5.45 3.88 -5.28
CA ALA A 155 -4.59 3.22 -4.30
C ALA A 155 -5.20 3.25 -2.89
N ALA A 156 -5.81 4.38 -2.50
CA ALA A 156 -6.53 4.50 -1.23
C ALA A 156 -7.74 3.56 -1.17
N PHE A 157 -8.52 3.48 -2.25
CA PHE A 157 -9.65 2.53 -2.33
C PHE A 157 -9.18 1.09 -2.18
N LYS A 158 -8.14 0.67 -2.91
CA LYS A 158 -7.58 -0.68 -2.80
C LYS A 158 -7.16 -0.97 -1.36
N LEU A 159 -6.47 -0.03 -0.71
CA LEU A 159 -6.00 -0.24 0.66
C LEU A 159 -7.14 -0.27 1.68
N TYR A 160 -8.16 0.58 1.54
CA TYR A 160 -9.37 0.47 2.36
C TYR A 160 -10.08 -0.87 2.16
N ALA A 161 -10.16 -1.33 0.91
CA ALA A 161 -10.73 -2.63 0.56
C ALA A 161 -9.98 -3.77 1.24
N SER A 162 -8.65 -3.77 1.15
CA SER A 162 -7.79 -4.76 1.77
C SER A 162 -7.84 -4.70 3.30
N LEU A 163 -7.92 -3.52 3.92
CA LEU A 163 -8.02 -3.37 5.38
C LEU A 163 -9.29 -4.00 5.95
N GLY A 164 -10.43 -3.78 5.27
CA GLY A 164 -11.73 -4.28 5.70
C GLY A 164 -12.13 -5.62 5.08
N ALA A 165 -11.24 -6.32 4.37
CA ALA A 165 -11.61 -7.51 3.61
C ALA A 165 -12.08 -8.64 4.53
N ASN A 166 -11.39 -8.88 5.64
CA ASN A 166 -11.61 -10.07 6.47
C ASN A 166 -12.02 -9.76 7.94
N ASP A 167 -12.09 -8.49 8.34
CA ASP A 167 -12.41 -8.08 9.72
C ASP A 167 -13.54 -7.04 9.75
N GLU A 168 -14.66 -7.40 10.40
CA GLU A 168 -15.87 -6.58 10.52
C GLU A 168 -15.66 -5.34 11.41
N ASP A 169 -14.85 -5.46 12.46
CA ASP A 169 -14.56 -4.33 13.35
C ASP A 169 -13.71 -3.29 12.62
N ILE A 170 -12.80 -3.74 11.75
CA ILE A 170 -12.04 -2.85 10.85
C ILE A 170 -12.96 -2.21 9.82
N ARG A 171 -13.90 -2.96 9.21
CA ARG A 171 -14.92 -2.38 8.31
C ARG A 171 -15.67 -1.25 9.00
N LYS A 172 -16.19 -1.49 10.21
CA LYS A 172 -16.89 -0.46 11.00
C LYS A 172 -16.01 0.73 11.34
N LYS A 173 -14.74 0.52 11.69
CA LYS A 173 -13.78 1.59 11.99
C LYS A 173 -13.53 2.47 10.75
N VAL A 174 -13.39 1.85 9.58
CA VAL A 174 -13.29 2.55 8.29
C VAL A 174 -14.60 3.30 8.00
N SER A 175 -15.75 2.69 8.28
CA SER A 175 -17.08 3.28 8.10
C SER A 175 -17.37 4.49 8.99
N LEU A 176 -16.77 4.53 10.17
CA LEU A 176 -16.95 5.63 11.12
C LEU A 176 -15.98 6.79 10.89
N GLY A 177 -14.90 6.59 10.11
CA GLY A 177 -14.01 7.67 9.69
C GLY A 177 -14.65 8.59 8.64
N GLU A 178 -14.03 9.73 8.30
CA GLU A 178 -14.50 10.59 7.18
C GLU A 178 -14.48 9.86 5.81
N GLY A 179 -13.95 8.64 5.74
CA GLY A 179 -13.79 7.81 4.55
C GLY A 179 -15.09 7.63 3.75
N PRO A 180 -16.19 7.08 4.29
CA PRO A 180 -17.36 6.69 3.50
C PRO A 180 -18.16 7.85 2.92
N LEU A 181 -18.20 9.00 3.59
CA LEU A 181 -18.82 10.21 3.05
C LEU A 181 -18.04 10.72 1.83
N VAL A 182 -16.72 10.62 1.89
CA VAL A 182 -15.84 10.96 0.78
C VAL A 182 -15.87 9.89 -0.32
N LEU A 183 -15.89 8.60 0.04
CA LEU A 183 -16.10 7.49 -0.91
C LEU A 183 -17.44 7.63 -1.65
N ALA A 184 -18.54 7.88 -0.94
CA ALA A 184 -19.86 8.07 -1.52
C ALA A 184 -19.95 9.31 -2.42
N ALA A 185 -19.22 10.39 -2.07
CA ALA A 185 -19.12 11.59 -2.90
C ALA A 185 -18.26 11.36 -4.16
N VAL A 186 -17.17 10.60 -4.08
CA VAL A 186 -16.27 10.29 -5.21
C VAL A 186 -16.89 9.23 -6.14
N MET A 187 -17.66 8.28 -5.61
CA MET A 187 -18.29 7.19 -6.36
C MET A 187 -19.49 7.63 -7.22
N GLN A 188 -19.91 8.90 -7.21
CA GLN A 188 -20.95 9.41 -8.12
C GLN A 188 -20.54 9.37 -9.60
N GLY A 189 -19.31 8.94 -9.94
CA GLY A 189 -18.82 8.82 -11.31
C GLY A 189 -18.03 7.56 -11.70
N GLU A 190 -17.84 6.55 -10.84
CA GLU A 190 -16.96 5.39 -11.14
C GLU A 190 -17.56 3.99 -10.80
N THR A 191 -16.89 2.94 -11.29
CA THR A 191 -17.39 1.62 -11.75
C THR A 191 -18.20 0.72 -10.78
N SER A 192 -18.98 -0.20 -11.40
CA SER A 192 -19.97 -1.12 -10.80
C SER A 192 -19.45 -2.10 -9.74
N THR A 193 -18.18 -2.50 -9.78
CA THR A 193 -17.58 -3.43 -8.79
C THR A 193 -17.45 -2.80 -7.40
N TRP A 194 -17.18 -1.50 -7.33
CA TRP A 194 -16.95 -0.80 -6.06
C TRP A 194 -18.24 -0.37 -5.38
N LYS A 195 -19.28 -0.13 -6.19
CA LYS A 195 -20.63 0.09 -5.69
C LYS A 195 -21.11 -1.08 -4.84
N SER A 196 -20.83 -2.32 -5.28
CA SER A 196 -21.15 -3.53 -4.51
C SER A 196 -20.39 -3.60 -3.18
N TRP A 197 -19.13 -3.16 -3.14
CA TRP A 197 -18.33 -3.17 -1.91
C TRP A 197 -18.82 -2.12 -0.90
N VAL A 198 -19.16 -0.91 -1.38
CA VAL A 198 -19.74 0.15 -0.56
C VAL A 198 -21.17 -0.20 -0.11
N GLU A 199 -21.98 -0.80 -0.98
CA GLU A 199 -23.31 -1.30 -0.62
C GLU A 199 -23.20 -2.32 0.51
N CYS A 200 -22.31 -3.33 0.41
CA CYS A 200 -22.07 -4.28 1.50
C CYS A 200 -21.63 -3.63 2.83
N ILE A 201 -20.96 -2.47 2.79
CA ILE A 201 -20.53 -1.75 3.99
C ILE A 201 -21.66 -0.91 4.61
N ILE A 202 -22.60 -0.44 3.80
CA ILE A 202 -23.70 0.44 4.24
C ILE A 202 -24.93 -0.38 4.69
N THR A 203 -25.13 -1.59 4.14
CA THR A 203 -26.34 -2.40 4.39
C THR A 203 -26.26 -3.36 5.59
N ASP A 204 -25.10 -3.53 6.23
CA ASP A 204 -24.89 -4.36 7.44
C ASP A 204 -24.49 -3.53 8.67
#